data_AF-A0A817LCY4-F1
#
_entry.id   AF-A0A817LCY4-F1
#
_cell.length_a   1.000
_cell.length_b   1.000
_cell.length_c   1.000
_cell.angle_alpha   90.00
_cell.angle_beta   90.00
_cell.angle_gamma   90.00
#
_symmetry.space_group_name_H-M   'P 1'
#
loop_
_entity.id
_entity.type
_entity.pdbx_description
1 polymer ?
#
loop_
_entity_poly.entity_id
_entity_poly.type
_entity_poly.pdbx_seq_one_letter_code
_entity_poly.pdbx_strand_id
1 'polypeptide(L)'
;MFIHNESTQRQIDYQCISTRLYIIILLIFLIILRFYTLLIENIQQNTIVQPSEFQYNQLQQMYSSNLYCSCSSISMNYSTFITIQPSFHQVCSSGIVSDQLINYNFDNAFNPSIIYNINDYRFSGKYPFELLSIFCEQAQHTVNISLETFLQAQFASSQVISPDFFEFKIHSSIRN
;
A
#
# COMPACT_ATOMS: atom_id res chain seq x y z
N MET A 1 -82.76 -44.39 15.94
CA MET A 1 -82.08 -43.48 16.89
C MET A 1 -80.62 -43.93 17.11
N PHE A 2 -79.84 -44.19 16.05
CA PHE A 2 -78.46 -44.71 16.17
C PHE A 2 -77.41 -43.87 15.42
N ILE A 3 -77.83 -42.93 14.56
CA ILE A 3 -76.94 -42.15 13.69
C ILE A 3 -76.15 -41.06 14.46
N HIS A 4 -76.67 -40.60 15.59
CA HIS A 4 -76.05 -39.50 16.36
C HIS A 4 -74.84 -39.93 17.21
N ASN A 5 -74.72 -41.23 17.53
CA ASN A 5 -73.62 -41.74 18.35
C ASN A 5 -72.35 -41.98 17.52
N GLU A 6 -72.51 -42.44 16.26
CA GLU A 6 -71.39 -42.65 15.33
C GLU A 6 -70.73 -41.35 14.84
N SER A 7 -71.48 -40.25 14.71
CA SER A 7 -70.90 -38.95 14.36
C SER A 7 -70.03 -38.39 15.47
N THR A 8 -70.46 -38.57 16.73
CA THR A 8 -69.79 -38.06 17.92
C THR A 8 -68.53 -38.87 18.23
N GLN A 9 -68.60 -40.20 18.10
CA GLN A 9 -67.44 -41.08 18.24
C GLN A 9 -66.36 -40.76 17.19
N ARG A 10 -66.76 -40.58 15.93
CA ARG A 10 -65.83 -40.16 14.85
C ARG A 10 -65.15 -38.84 15.17
N GLN A 11 -65.88 -37.85 15.70
CA GLN A 11 -65.30 -36.56 16.09
C GLN A 11 -64.24 -36.70 17.20
N ILE A 12 -64.47 -37.56 18.20
CA ILE A 12 -63.51 -37.83 19.27
C ILE A 12 -62.25 -38.52 18.71
N ASP A 13 -62.42 -39.47 17.78
CA ASP A 13 -61.30 -40.15 17.14
C ASP A 13 -60.46 -39.18 16.29
N TYR A 14 -61.10 -38.29 15.53
CA TYR A 14 -60.41 -37.23 14.77
C TYR A 14 -59.65 -36.26 15.68
N GLN A 15 -60.22 -35.88 16.82
CA GLN A 15 -59.53 -35.03 17.81
C GLN A 15 -58.30 -35.73 18.38
N CYS A 16 -58.41 -37.00 18.79
CA CYS A 16 -57.29 -37.80 19.28
C CYS A 16 -56.17 -37.95 18.25
N ILE A 17 -56.51 -38.26 16.99
CA ILE A 17 -55.55 -38.41 15.90
C ILE A 17 -54.88 -37.07 15.57
N SER A 18 -55.66 -35.99 15.46
CA SER A 18 -55.14 -34.65 15.17
C SER A 18 -54.17 -34.17 16.25
N THR A 19 -54.49 -34.41 17.53
CA THR A 19 -53.63 -34.03 18.66
C THR A 19 -52.32 -34.83 18.66
N ARG A 20 -52.37 -36.13 18.37
CA ARG A 20 -51.17 -36.98 18.24
C ARG A 20 -50.30 -36.51 17.07
N LEU A 21 -50.90 -36.20 15.93
CA LEU A 21 -50.20 -35.66 14.77
C LEU A 21 -49.53 -34.32 15.07
N TYR A 22 -50.24 -33.42 15.77
CA TYR A 22 -49.72 -32.13 16.19
C TYR A 22 -48.50 -32.28 17.10
N ILE A 23 -48.57 -33.16 18.10
CA ILE A 23 -47.45 -33.43 19.02
C ILE A 23 -46.24 -33.99 18.26
N ILE A 24 -46.44 -34.91 17.31
CA ILE A 24 -45.35 -35.47 16.49
C ILE A 24 -44.69 -34.38 15.65
N ILE A 25 -45.48 -33.55 14.97
CA ILE A 25 -44.97 -32.45 14.15
C ILE A 25 -44.21 -31.43 15.02
N LEU A 26 -44.74 -31.11 16.20
CA LEU A 26 -44.09 -30.21 17.15
C LEU A 26 -42.72 -30.75 17.59
N LEU A 27 -42.65 -32.05 17.91
CA LEU A 27 -41.38 -32.70 18.27
C LEU A 27 -40.38 -32.65 17.11
N ILE A 28 -40.83 -32.94 15.88
CA ILE A 28 -39.98 -32.85 14.69
C ILE A 28 -39.43 -31.43 14.50
N PHE A 29 -40.28 -30.41 14.63
CA PHE A 29 -39.86 -29.01 14.54
C PHE A 29 -38.82 -28.63 15.60
N LEU A 30 -39.02 -29.05 16.84
CA LEU A 30 -38.09 -28.80 17.93
C LEU A 30 -36.75 -29.50 17.71
N ILE A 31 -36.76 -30.72 17.16
CA ILE A 31 -35.56 -31.46 16.79
C ILE A 31 -34.80 -30.72 15.68
N ILE A 32 -35.48 -30.28 14.62
CA ILE A 32 -34.87 -29.52 13.51
C ILE A 32 -34.24 -28.23 14.03
N LEU A 33 -34.93 -27.49 14.89
CA LEU A 33 -34.43 -26.24 15.46
C LEU A 33 -33.20 -26.46 16.37
N ARG A 34 -33.19 -27.55 17.14
CA ARG A 34 -32.02 -28.00 17.92
C ARG A 34 -30.84 -28.32 17.02
N PHE A 35 -31.05 -29.10 15.96
CA PHE A 35 -29.98 -29.39 15.01
C PHE A 35 -29.47 -28.11 14.34
N TYR A 36 -30.36 -27.25 13.87
CA TYR A 36 -29.98 -25.98 13.25
C TYR A 36 -29.10 -25.12 14.17
N THR A 37 -29.48 -25.00 15.45
CA THR A 37 -28.70 -24.24 16.44
C THR A 37 -27.37 -24.91 16.82
N LEU A 38 -27.22 -26.22 16.63
CA LEU A 38 -25.96 -26.95 16.82
C LEU A 38 -25.03 -26.87 15.60
N LEU A 39 -25.59 -26.83 14.39
CA LEU A 39 -24.82 -26.74 13.14
C LEU A 39 -24.33 -25.31 12.85
N ILE A 40 -24.91 -24.29 13.47
CA ILE A 40 -24.45 -22.92 13.27
C ILE A 40 -23.11 -22.74 13.99
N GLU A 41 -22.03 -22.65 13.21
CA GLU A 41 -20.73 -22.31 13.75
C GLU A 41 -20.74 -20.85 14.20
N ASN A 42 -20.38 -20.61 15.46
CA ASN A 42 -20.20 -19.25 15.96
C ASN A 42 -18.91 -18.70 15.37
N ILE A 43 -19.02 -17.75 14.43
CA ILE A 43 -17.88 -16.98 13.96
C ILE A 43 -17.40 -16.12 15.13
N GLN A 44 -16.29 -16.53 15.75
CA GLN A 44 -15.65 -15.75 16.80
C GLN A 44 -14.67 -14.75 16.17
N GLN A 45 -14.88 -13.47 16.46
CA GLN A 45 -13.93 -12.42 16.10
C GLN A 45 -12.87 -12.31 17.19
N ASN A 46 -11.63 -12.64 16.84
CA ASN A 46 -10.48 -12.47 17.72
C ASN A 46 -9.72 -11.20 17.30
N THR A 47 -9.59 -10.24 18.21
CA THR A 47 -8.84 -9.01 17.98
C THR A 47 -7.44 -9.13 18.58
N ILE A 48 -6.42 -8.90 17.76
CA ILE A 48 -5.02 -8.83 18.18
C ILE A 48 -4.58 -7.37 18.11
N VAL A 49 -4.16 -6.81 19.24
CA VAL A 49 -3.71 -5.42 19.33
C VAL A 49 -2.23 -5.36 18.97
N GLN A 50 -1.86 -4.48 18.04
CA GLN A 50 -0.47 -4.23 17.62
C GLN A 50 0.30 -5.51 17.27
N PRO A 51 -0.16 -6.30 16.27
CA PRO A 51 0.54 -7.50 15.84
C PRO A 51 1.94 -7.14 15.31
N SER A 52 2.90 -8.05 15.52
CA SER A 52 4.18 -7.94 14.80
C SER A 52 3.99 -8.21 13.31
N GLU A 53 4.91 -7.73 12.48
CA GLU A 53 4.89 -8.00 11.04
C GLU A 53 4.83 -9.50 10.73
N PHE A 54 5.61 -10.30 11.46
CA PHE A 54 5.59 -11.76 11.33
C PHE A 54 4.22 -12.37 11.66
N GLN A 55 3.58 -11.93 12.75
CA GLN A 55 2.24 -12.40 13.12
C GLN A 55 1.20 -12.00 12.08
N TYR A 56 1.24 -10.76 11.60
CA TYR A 56 0.36 -10.31 10.52
C TYR A 56 0.53 -11.17 9.27
N ASN A 57 1.77 -11.41 8.82
CA ASN A 57 2.05 -12.21 7.64
C ASN A 57 1.56 -13.66 7.78
N GLN A 58 1.73 -14.27 8.96
CA GLN A 58 1.17 -15.61 9.24
C GLN A 58 -0.35 -15.63 9.17
N LEU A 59 -1.02 -14.66 9.82
CA LEU A 59 -2.48 -14.57 9.82
C LEU A 59 -3.03 -14.27 8.43
N GLN A 60 -2.36 -13.44 7.64
CA GLN A 60 -2.73 -13.13 6.27
C GLN A 60 -2.67 -14.39 5.39
N GLN A 61 -1.69 -15.27 5.60
CA GLN A 61 -1.61 -16.55 4.88
C GLN A 61 -2.74 -17.52 5.27
N MET A 62 -3.12 -17.57 6.54
CA MET A 62 -4.17 -18.50 7.02
C MET A 62 -5.60 -17.99 6.78
N TYR A 63 -5.81 -16.68 6.83
CA TYR A 63 -7.14 -16.05 6.89
C TYR A 63 -7.34 -14.92 5.87
N SER A 64 -6.62 -14.93 4.75
CA SER A 64 -6.57 -13.85 3.75
C SER A 64 -7.92 -13.19 3.42
N SER A 65 -9.00 -13.97 3.27
CA SER A 65 -10.34 -13.48 2.92
C SER A 65 -11.12 -12.83 4.07
N ASN A 66 -10.76 -13.12 5.32
CA ASN A 66 -11.50 -12.72 6.52
C ASN A 66 -10.64 -11.91 7.51
N LEU A 67 -9.38 -11.62 7.17
CA LEU A 67 -8.49 -10.81 7.99
C LEU A 67 -8.72 -9.32 7.69
N TYR A 68 -8.94 -8.55 8.76
CA TYR A 68 -9.08 -7.10 8.67
C TYR A 68 -8.05 -6.45 9.61
N CYS A 69 -7.11 -5.71 9.04
CA CYS A 69 -6.07 -5.01 9.79
C CYS A 69 -6.15 -3.51 9.51
N SER A 70 -6.74 -2.76 10.45
CA SER A 70 -6.77 -1.30 10.40
C SER A 70 -5.44 -0.70 10.80
N CYS A 71 -5.06 0.39 10.13
CA CYS A 71 -3.92 1.19 10.55
C CYS A 71 -4.26 1.98 11.83
N SER A 72 -3.30 2.10 12.75
CA SER A 72 -3.42 2.98 13.92
C SER A 72 -3.41 4.46 13.54
N SER A 73 -2.68 4.80 12.48
CA SER A 73 -2.72 6.11 11.81
C SER A 73 -3.08 5.92 10.35
N ILE A 74 -4.09 6.65 9.87
CA ILE A 74 -4.54 6.59 8.48
C ILE A 74 -3.52 7.29 7.55
N SER A 75 -2.71 8.20 8.08
CA SER A 75 -1.77 9.00 7.31
C SER A 75 -0.39 9.01 7.94
N MET A 76 0.65 8.90 7.12
CA MET A 76 2.05 8.95 7.55
C MET A 76 2.92 9.57 6.45
N ASN A 77 3.89 10.40 6.82
CA ASN A 77 4.82 10.99 5.85
C ASN A 77 5.71 9.91 5.23
N TYR A 78 6.03 10.01 3.93
CA TYR A 78 6.94 9.07 3.27
C TYR A 78 8.33 9.01 3.95
N SER A 79 8.78 10.11 4.57
CA SER A 79 10.05 10.19 5.30
C SER A 79 10.22 9.18 6.43
N THR A 80 9.13 8.58 6.94
CA THR A 80 9.21 7.65 8.08
C THR A 80 9.51 6.21 7.66
N PHE A 81 9.27 5.84 6.40
CA PHE A 81 9.44 4.48 5.91
C PHE A 81 10.16 4.37 4.56
N ILE A 82 10.39 5.47 3.86
CA ILE A 82 11.17 5.52 2.62
C ILE A 82 12.50 6.24 2.85
N THR A 83 13.58 5.70 2.27
CA THR A 83 14.87 6.40 2.12
C THR A 83 15.26 6.42 0.65
N ILE A 84 15.54 7.60 0.11
CA ILE A 84 16.00 7.80 -1.27
C ILE A 84 17.35 8.51 -1.22
N GLN A 85 18.34 7.96 -1.94
CA GLN A 85 19.67 8.54 -2.08
C GLN A 85 19.93 8.85 -3.56
N PRO A 86 19.83 10.12 -3.98
CA PRO A 86 20.07 10.48 -5.37
C PRO A 86 21.55 10.32 -5.72
N SER A 87 21.82 9.75 -6.90
CA SER A 87 23.15 9.69 -7.49
C SER A 87 23.22 10.60 -8.70
N PHE A 88 24.10 11.59 -8.67
CA PHE A 88 24.34 12.51 -9.78
C PHE A 88 25.39 11.96 -10.74
N HIS A 89 25.44 12.53 -11.95
CA HIS A 89 26.42 12.14 -12.95
C HIS A 89 27.84 12.52 -12.48
N GLN A 90 28.83 11.64 -12.74
CA GLN A 90 30.22 11.80 -12.26
C GLN A 90 30.89 13.10 -12.71
N VAL A 91 30.45 13.67 -13.84
CA VAL A 91 30.93 14.96 -14.33
C VAL A 91 30.66 16.10 -13.33
N CYS A 92 29.54 16.04 -12.60
CA CYS A 92 29.17 17.07 -11.63
C CYS A 92 30.04 17.10 -10.37
N SER A 93 30.83 16.05 -10.13
CA SER A 93 31.85 16.00 -9.08
C SER A 93 33.27 16.00 -9.63
N SER A 94 33.44 16.18 -10.93
CA SER A 94 34.74 16.20 -11.59
C SER A 94 35.37 17.59 -11.60
N GLY A 95 36.68 17.65 -11.87
CA GLY A 95 37.38 18.93 -12.06
C GLY A 95 36.89 19.76 -13.25
N ILE A 96 36.08 19.19 -14.16
CA ILE A 96 35.58 19.89 -15.35
C ILE A 96 34.65 21.05 -14.97
N VAL A 97 33.82 20.85 -13.97
CA VAL A 97 32.86 21.86 -13.47
C VAL A 97 33.45 22.74 -12.36
N SER A 98 34.72 22.53 -12.01
CA SER A 98 35.36 23.29 -10.95
C SER A 98 35.71 24.71 -11.40
N ASP A 99 35.55 25.67 -10.49
CA ASP A 99 35.96 27.06 -10.69
C ASP A 99 37.45 27.16 -11.06
N GLN A 100 38.28 26.26 -10.53
CA GLN A 100 39.71 26.22 -10.82
C GLN A 100 39.98 26.01 -12.32
N LEU A 101 39.33 25.02 -12.94
CA LEU A 101 39.51 24.75 -14.36
C LEU A 101 38.85 25.85 -15.21
N ILE A 102 37.65 26.31 -14.85
CA ILE A 102 36.94 27.36 -15.58
C ILE A 102 37.78 28.65 -15.61
N ASN A 103 38.33 29.06 -14.47
CA ASN A 103 39.18 30.26 -14.37
C ASN A 103 40.53 30.07 -15.07
N TYR A 104 41.13 28.89 -14.99
CA TYR A 104 42.35 28.57 -15.74
C TYR A 104 42.15 28.71 -17.25
N ASN A 105 41.01 28.28 -17.80
CA ASN A 105 40.72 28.47 -19.23
C ASN A 105 40.53 29.95 -19.57
N PHE A 106 39.90 30.73 -18.69
CA PHE A 106 39.75 32.17 -18.89
C PHE A 106 41.11 32.89 -18.95
N ASP A 107 41.98 32.65 -17.97
CA ASP A 107 43.28 33.35 -17.87
C ASP A 107 44.20 33.02 -19.06
N ASN A 108 44.14 31.77 -19.56
CA ASN A 108 44.96 31.36 -20.70
C ASN A 108 44.39 31.83 -22.05
N ALA A 109 43.07 31.97 -22.19
CA ALA A 109 42.45 32.44 -23.44
C ALA A 109 42.93 33.84 -23.84
N PHE A 110 43.36 34.66 -22.88
CA PHE A 110 43.84 36.03 -23.10
C PHE A 110 45.34 36.22 -22.87
N ASN A 111 46.11 35.14 -22.69
CA ASN A 111 47.55 35.25 -22.52
C ASN A 111 48.23 35.59 -23.86
N PRO A 112 48.76 36.81 -24.06
CA PRO A 112 49.35 37.22 -25.34
C PRO A 112 50.66 36.49 -25.65
N SER A 113 51.23 35.77 -24.68
CA SER A 113 52.48 35.03 -24.81
C SER A 113 52.27 33.62 -25.36
N ILE A 114 51.02 33.15 -25.51
CA ILE A 114 50.71 31.78 -25.91
C ILE A 114 49.77 31.79 -27.11
N ILE A 115 50.25 31.31 -28.26
CA ILE A 115 49.44 31.13 -29.46
C ILE A 115 48.74 29.78 -29.36
N TYR A 116 47.51 29.78 -28.85
CA TYR A 116 46.65 28.60 -28.90
C TYR A 116 45.99 28.46 -30.28
N ASN A 117 45.76 27.22 -30.70
CA ASN A 117 44.88 26.96 -31.84
C ASN A 117 43.44 27.36 -31.46
N ILE A 118 42.66 27.91 -32.39
CA ILE A 118 41.24 28.23 -32.16
C ILE A 118 40.40 27.02 -31.73
N ASN A 119 40.87 25.81 -32.07
CA ASN A 119 40.25 24.54 -31.70
C ASN A 119 40.70 24.01 -30.31
N ASP A 120 41.56 24.74 -29.62
CA ASP A 120 42.00 24.37 -28.27
C ASP A 120 40.87 24.61 -27.27
N TYR A 121 40.55 23.59 -26.47
CA TYR A 121 39.52 23.71 -25.44
C TYR A 121 39.87 24.77 -24.40
N ARG A 122 41.15 25.14 -24.25
CA ARG A 122 41.56 26.22 -23.35
C ARG A 122 41.05 27.58 -23.80
N PHE A 123 40.81 27.75 -25.09
CA PHE A 123 40.27 28.98 -25.66
C PHE A 123 38.73 29.01 -25.66
N SER A 124 38.08 27.87 -25.94
CA SER A 124 36.62 27.79 -26.13
C SER A 124 35.85 27.12 -24.99
N GLY A 125 36.53 26.48 -24.03
CA GLY A 125 35.95 25.61 -23.02
C GLY A 125 35.34 26.31 -21.81
N LYS A 126 35.64 27.60 -21.59
CA LYS A 126 35.09 28.35 -20.44
C LYS A 126 33.56 28.27 -20.40
N TYR A 127 32.89 28.78 -21.44
CA TYR A 127 31.42 28.89 -21.43
C TYR A 127 30.73 27.52 -21.37
N PRO A 128 31.15 26.49 -22.13
CA PRO A 128 30.58 25.15 -22.01
C PRO A 128 30.76 24.54 -20.61
N PHE A 129 31.93 24.69 -19.98
CA PHE A 129 32.19 24.13 -18.64
C PHE A 129 31.45 24.90 -17.53
N GLU A 130 31.35 26.22 -17.67
CA GLU A 130 30.56 27.07 -16.78
C GLU A 130 29.06 26.71 -16.87
N LEU A 131 28.54 26.57 -18.08
CA LEU A 131 27.16 26.13 -18.31
C LEU A 131 26.91 24.72 -17.72
N LEU A 132 27.87 23.81 -17.88
CA LEU A 132 27.78 22.46 -17.31
C LEU A 132 27.79 22.48 -15.78
N SER A 133 28.58 23.36 -15.16
CA SER A 133 28.59 23.57 -13.71
C SER A 133 27.23 24.04 -13.21
N ILE A 134 26.65 25.04 -13.87
CA ILE A 134 25.30 25.56 -13.57
C ILE A 134 24.25 24.45 -13.74
N PHE A 135 24.33 23.64 -14.80
CA PHE A 135 23.39 22.53 -14.99
C PHE A 135 23.51 21.48 -13.87
N CYS A 136 24.72 21.16 -13.44
CA CYS A 136 24.95 20.23 -12.34
C CYS A 136 24.37 20.75 -11.02
N GLU A 137 24.61 22.02 -10.70
CA GLU A 137 24.05 22.67 -9.51
C GLU A 137 22.52 22.71 -9.57
N GLN A 138 21.95 23.12 -10.70
CA GLN A 138 20.51 23.21 -10.88
C GLN A 138 19.84 21.84 -10.81
N ALA A 139 20.45 20.81 -11.39
CA ALA A 139 19.95 19.44 -11.30
C ALA A 139 19.94 18.97 -9.84
N GLN A 140 21.03 19.18 -9.11
CA GLN A 140 21.12 18.81 -7.70
C GLN A 140 20.08 19.54 -6.83
N HIS A 141 19.95 20.84 -7.02
CA HIS A 141 18.98 21.65 -6.31
C HIS A 141 17.54 21.20 -6.60
N THR A 142 17.20 20.98 -7.87
CA THR A 142 15.87 20.55 -8.29
C THR A 142 15.51 19.17 -7.72
N VAL A 143 16.47 18.23 -7.74
CA VAL A 143 16.28 16.89 -7.16
C VAL A 143 16.10 16.98 -5.65
N ASN A 144 16.93 17.76 -4.95
CA ASN A 144 16.84 17.91 -3.49
C ASN A 144 15.49 18.50 -3.06
N ILE A 145 15.01 19.55 -3.74
CA ILE A 145 13.69 20.14 -3.46
C ILE A 145 12.56 19.14 -3.74
N SER A 146 12.63 18.45 -4.87
CA SER A 146 11.62 17.45 -5.23
C SER A 146 11.58 16.32 -4.21
N LEU A 147 12.75 15.89 -3.75
CA LEU A 147 12.90 14.85 -2.74
C LEU A 147 12.36 15.30 -1.38
N GLU A 148 12.71 16.50 -0.92
CA GLU A 148 12.19 17.05 0.33
C GLU A 148 10.65 17.14 0.29
N THR A 149 10.11 17.65 -0.81
CA THR A 149 8.66 17.75 -1.04
C THR A 149 8.00 16.36 -1.03
N PHE A 150 8.59 15.40 -1.73
CA PHE A 150 8.08 14.02 -1.79
C PHE A 150 8.10 13.35 -0.40
N LEU A 151 9.19 13.49 0.35
CA LEU A 151 9.32 12.86 1.68
C LEU A 151 8.37 13.47 2.72
N GLN A 152 8.00 14.75 2.56
CA GLN A 152 6.97 15.40 3.38
C GLN A 152 5.54 15.02 2.96
N ALA A 153 5.35 14.50 1.75
CA ALA A 153 4.03 14.06 1.30
C ALA A 153 3.52 12.88 2.13
N GLN A 154 2.20 12.81 2.26
CA GLN A 154 1.53 11.83 3.11
C GLN A 154 1.08 10.61 2.32
N PHE A 155 1.43 9.44 2.83
CA PHE A 155 0.83 8.18 2.43
C PHE A 155 -0.43 7.93 3.28
N ALA A 156 -1.58 7.82 2.61
CA ALA A 156 -2.86 7.54 3.25
C ALA A 156 -3.32 6.10 2.97
N SER A 157 -3.61 5.36 4.04
CA SER A 157 -4.27 4.06 3.99
C SER A 157 -5.01 3.74 5.29
N SER A 158 -6.26 3.29 5.18
CA SER A 158 -7.06 2.84 6.33
C SER A 158 -6.72 1.41 6.77
N GLN A 159 -6.03 0.65 5.92
CA GLN A 159 -5.70 -0.75 6.14
C GLN A 159 -4.23 -1.02 5.82
N VAL A 160 -3.69 -2.08 6.41
CA VAL A 160 -2.38 -2.60 6.00
C VAL A 160 -2.47 -3.04 4.54
N ILE A 161 -1.50 -2.61 3.75
CA ILE A 161 -1.37 -3.00 2.34
C ILE A 161 -0.27 -4.03 2.18
N SER A 162 -0.35 -4.83 1.12
CA SER A 162 0.72 -5.79 0.81
C SER A 162 1.98 -5.09 0.30
N PRO A 163 3.16 -5.68 0.52
CA PRO A 163 4.43 -5.19 -0.06
C PRO A 163 4.34 -5.02 -1.58
N ASP A 164 3.78 -6.00 -2.30
CA ASP A 164 3.65 -5.95 -3.76
C ASP A 164 2.80 -4.76 -4.22
N PHE A 165 1.71 -4.47 -3.50
CA PHE A 165 0.85 -3.33 -3.82
C PHE A 165 1.55 -2.01 -3.55
N PHE A 166 2.33 -1.95 -2.47
CA PHE A 166 3.14 -0.79 -2.15
C PHE A 166 4.19 -0.52 -3.24
N GLU A 167 4.97 -1.54 -3.63
CA GLU A 167 5.96 -1.43 -4.70
C GLU A 167 5.35 -0.98 -6.02
N PHE A 168 4.21 -1.56 -6.40
CA PHE A 168 3.45 -1.14 -7.58
C PHE A 168 3.09 0.36 -7.55
N LYS A 169 2.63 0.86 -6.39
CA LYS A 169 2.24 2.26 -6.22
C LYS A 169 3.46 3.20 -6.28
N ILE A 170 4.60 2.79 -5.73
CA ILE A 170 5.85 3.57 -5.81
C ILE A 170 6.37 3.61 -7.24
N HIS A 171 6.45 2.46 -7.92
CA HIS A 171 6.96 2.40 -9.29
C HIS A 171 6.10 3.14 -10.32
N SER A 172 4.79 3.25 -10.07
CA SER A 172 3.89 4.07 -10.90
C SER A 172 4.06 5.57 -10.62
N SER A 173 4.36 5.94 -9.37
CA SER A 173 4.60 7.34 -8.99
C SER A 173 5.93 7.89 -9.53
N ILE A 174 6.96 7.05 -9.68
CA ILE A 174 8.28 7.44 -10.22
C ILE A 174 8.26 7.55 -11.75
N ARG A 175 7.34 6.86 -12.44
CA ARG A 175 7.27 6.81 -13.92
C ARG A 175 6.47 7.96 -14.55
N ASN A 176 5.67 8.67 -13.77
CA ASN A 176 4.91 9.86 -14.17
C ASN A 176 5.71 11.12 -13.84
#